data_AF-R2RBT5-F1
#
_entry.id   AF-R2RBT5-F1
#
_cell.length_a   1.000
_cell.length_b   1.000
_cell.length_c   1.000
_cell.angle_alpha   90.00
_cell.angle_beta   90.00
_cell.angle_gamma   90.00
#
_symmetry.space_group_name_H-M   'P 1'
#
loop_
_entity.id
_entity.type
_entity.pdbx_description
1 polymer ?
#
loop_
_entity_poly.entity_id
_entity_poly.type
_entity_poly.pdbx_seq_one_letter_code
_entity_poly.pdbx_strand_id
1 'polypeptide(L)'
;MKNFFEESDFLQSTIKKNVTIQRKPQINTVWHWVLLILFGLLAYGSMTQQFLLIALFIAIAAIVKGPLMLLWGAIYSALIAFFPPLGIVLSILFFLLNLGTIAKSWRISLTSAYFYLVPLLGGILRSISKNEPNYVVWLFVGFSLLGLHFLLNWLYKNNSLSRTLTWSIICVPYAIVIMFLPTRFRRFKSNKKLKF
;
A
#
# COMPACT_ATOMS: atom_id res chain seq x y z
N MET A 1 -5.02 -43.27 28.82
CA MET A 1 -4.45 -42.26 27.91
C MET A 1 -5.59 -41.73 27.05
N LYS A 2 -6.01 -40.48 27.26
CA LYS A 2 -7.12 -39.85 26.53
C LYS A 2 -6.60 -39.39 25.17
N ASN A 3 -7.33 -39.69 24.10
CA ASN A 3 -6.91 -39.51 22.71
C ASN A 3 -6.75 -38.02 22.36
N PHE A 4 -5.52 -37.51 22.40
CA PHE A 4 -5.15 -36.16 21.93
C PHE A 4 -5.48 -35.91 20.45
N PHE A 5 -5.72 -36.96 19.67
CA PHE A 5 -6.04 -36.87 18.24
C PHE A 5 -7.49 -36.42 17.98
N GLU A 6 -8.47 -36.86 18.77
CA GLU A 6 -9.88 -36.46 18.59
C GLU A 6 -10.12 -34.97 18.92
N GLU A 7 -9.42 -34.46 19.94
CA GLU A 7 -9.49 -33.05 20.33
C GLU A 7 -8.86 -32.14 19.26
N SER A 8 -7.84 -32.63 18.55
CA SER A 8 -7.21 -31.90 17.44
C SER A 8 -8.12 -31.78 16.22
N ASP A 9 -8.90 -32.81 15.91
CA ASP A 9 -9.87 -32.81 14.81
C ASP A 9 -11.12 -31.98 15.13
N PHE A 10 -11.55 -31.99 16.40
CA PHE A 10 -12.62 -31.11 16.89
C PHE A 10 -12.21 -29.63 16.86
N LEU A 11 -10.99 -29.31 17.30
CA LEU A 11 -10.45 -27.96 17.22
C LEU A 11 -10.23 -27.54 15.76
N GLN A 12 -9.67 -28.40 14.90
CA GLN A 12 -9.53 -28.11 13.48
C GLN A 12 -10.87 -27.84 12.81
N SER A 13 -11.90 -28.67 13.07
CA SER A 13 -13.22 -28.51 12.45
C SER A 13 -13.95 -27.27 12.96
N THR A 14 -13.82 -26.95 14.26
CA THR A 14 -14.42 -25.76 14.86
C THR A 14 -13.71 -24.48 14.42
N ILE A 15 -12.38 -24.51 14.30
CA ILE A 15 -11.60 -23.41 13.72
C ILE A 15 -11.94 -23.26 12.24
N LYS A 16 -11.99 -24.33 11.44
CA LYS A 16 -12.38 -24.22 10.01
C LYS A 16 -13.79 -23.65 9.83
N LYS A 17 -14.74 -24.06 10.69
CA LYS A 17 -16.13 -23.62 10.62
C LYS A 17 -16.33 -22.18 11.08
N ASN A 18 -15.53 -21.69 12.04
CA ASN A 18 -15.58 -20.30 12.51
C ASN A 18 -14.61 -19.34 11.79
N VAL A 19 -13.61 -19.85 11.06
CA VAL A 19 -12.60 -19.04 10.31
C VAL A 19 -12.93 -18.94 8.82
N THR A 20 -14.09 -19.42 8.36
CA THR A 20 -14.69 -18.90 7.13
C THR A 20 -15.25 -17.51 7.42
N ILE A 21 -14.34 -16.55 7.71
CA ILE A 21 -14.64 -15.13 7.67
C ILE A 21 -15.17 -14.91 6.25
N GLN A 22 -16.49 -14.71 6.11
CA GLN A 22 -17.07 -14.24 4.86
C GLN A 22 -16.47 -12.87 4.60
N ARG A 23 -15.33 -12.84 3.91
CA ARG A 23 -14.67 -11.60 3.54
C ARG A 23 -15.61 -10.91 2.56
N LYS A 24 -16.19 -9.80 3.00
CA LYS A 24 -17.02 -8.95 2.16
C LYS A 24 -16.29 -8.75 0.83
N PRO A 25 -16.93 -9.01 -0.32
CA PRO A 25 -16.27 -8.81 -1.61
C PRO A 25 -15.81 -7.36 -1.70
N GLN A 26 -14.49 -7.15 -1.65
CA GLN A 26 -13.89 -5.81 -1.76
C GLN A 26 -13.72 -5.39 -3.22
N ILE A 27 -14.68 -5.79 -4.04
CA ILE A 27 -14.73 -5.49 -5.46
C ILE A 27 -15.41 -4.11 -5.58
N ASN A 28 -14.80 -3.18 -6.31
CA ASN A 28 -15.35 -1.83 -6.57
C ASN A 28 -15.47 -0.89 -5.37
N THR A 29 -14.50 -0.89 -4.45
CA THR A 29 -14.42 0.14 -3.40
C THR A 29 -14.03 1.51 -3.98
N VAL A 30 -14.32 2.61 -3.27
CA VAL A 30 -13.87 3.96 -3.68
C VAL A 30 -12.36 3.98 -3.97
N TRP A 31 -11.57 3.27 -3.16
CA TRP A 31 -10.12 3.16 -3.31
C TRP A 31 -9.66 2.45 -4.59
N HIS A 32 -10.48 1.52 -5.11
CA HIS A 32 -10.24 0.87 -6.39
C HIS A 32 -10.35 1.87 -7.55
N TRP A 33 -11.43 2.65 -7.56
CA TRP A 33 -11.65 3.68 -8.58
C TRP A 33 -10.63 4.79 -8.51
N VAL A 34 -10.26 5.21 -7.29
CA VAL A 34 -9.17 6.17 -7.08
C VAL A 34 -7.87 5.66 -7.70
N LEU A 35 -7.51 4.39 -7.49
CA LEU A 35 -6.31 3.81 -8.11
C LEU A 35 -6.41 3.79 -9.64
N LEU A 36 -7.55 3.41 -10.21
CA LEU A 36 -7.74 3.41 -11.66
C LEU A 36 -7.63 4.81 -12.26
N ILE A 37 -8.24 5.82 -11.61
CA ILE A 37 -8.15 7.21 -12.04
C ILE A 37 -6.70 7.71 -11.97
N LEU A 38 -6.04 7.52 -10.83
CA LEU A 38 -4.64 7.93 -10.65
C LEU A 38 -3.71 7.24 -11.66
N PHE A 39 -3.93 5.95 -11.94
CA PHE A 39 -3.19 5.24 -12.97
C PHE A 39 -3.48 5.76 -14.36
N GLY A 40 -4.75 6.02 -14.69
CA GLY A 40 -5.16 6.58 -15.97
C GLY A 40 -4.53 7.94 -16.24
N LEU A 41 -4.48 8.82 -15.21
CA LEU A 41 -3.76 10.08 -15.28
C LEU A 41 -2.26 9.87 -15.56
N LEU A 42 -1.64 8.89 -14.89
CA LEU A 42 -0.24 8.53 -15.11
C LEU A 42 -0.01 7.99 -16.53
N ALA A 43 -0.87 7.09 -17.01
CA ALA A 43 -0.74 6.43 -18.30
C ALA A 43 -0.97 7.40 -19.49
N TYR A 44 -1.90 8.34 -19.35
CA TYR A 44 -2.22 9.34 -20.37
C TYR A 44 -1.27 10.54 -20.37
N GLY A 45 -0.79 10.93 -19.18
CA GLY A 45 0.02 12.13 -18.98
C GLY A 45 1.31 12.12 -19.80
N SER A 46 1.78 13.31 -20.17
CA SER A 46 3.11 13.48 -20.76
C SER A 46 4.21 13.11 -19.77
N MET A 47 5.43 12.87 -20.25
CA MET A 47 6.56 12.47 -19.38
C MET A 47 6.78 13.45 -18.21
N THR A 48 6.66 14.76 -18.44
CA THR A 48 6.76 15.77 -17.38
C THR A 48 5.60 15.67 -16.38
N GLN A 49 4.38 15.45 -16.86
CA GLN A 49 3.20 15.27 -15.99
C GLN A 49 3.31 13.98 -15.15
N GLN A 50 3.84 12.90 -15.72
CA GLN A 50 4.09 11.65 -14.99
C GLN A 50 5.04 11.88 -13.81
N PHE A 51 6.18 12.54 -14.04
CA PHE A 51 7.12 12.86 -12.96
C PHE A 51 6.55 13.81 -11.92
N LEU A 52 5.77 14.82 -12.34
CA LEU A 52 5.07 15.73 -11.41
C LEU A 52 4.08 14.97 -10.51
N LEU A 53 3.34 14.03 -11.08
CA LEU A 53 2.36 13.23 -10.35
C LEU A 53 3.04 12.27 -9.36
N ILE A 54 4.17 11.67 -9.77
CA ILE A 54 5.03 10.88 -8.88
C ILE A 54 5.61 11.76 -7.76
N ALA A 55 6.09 12.96 -8.07
CA ALA A 55 6.60 13.91 -7.08
C ALA A 55 5.50 14.32 -6.07
N LEU A 56 4.27 14.52 -6.54
CA LEU A 56 3.12 14.77 -5.68
C LEU A 56 2.85 13.59 -4.72
N PHE A 57 2.91 12.35 -5.21
CA PHE A 57 2.79 11.17 -4.36
C PHE A 57 3.89 11.11 -3.29
N ILE A 58 5.12 11.45 -3.67
CA ILE A 58 6.25 11.54 -2.73
C ILE A 58 5.97 12.59 -1.65
N ALA A 59 5.50 13.79 -2.03
CA ALA A 59 5.20 14.85 -1.10
C ALA A 59 4.09 14.46 -0.10
N ILE A 60 2.99 13.90 -0.59
CA ILE A 60 1.89 13.41 0.25
C ILE A 60 2.41 12.32 1.21
N ALA A 61 3.15 11.34 0.69
CA ALA A 61 3.70 10.27 1.50
C ALA A 61 4.71 10.79 2.56
N ALA A 62 5.52 11.78 2.22
CA ALA A 62 6.48 12.40 3.13
C ALA A 62 5.79 13.15 4.29
N ILE A 63 4.69 13.86 4.01
CA ILE A 63 3.89 14.54 5.04
C ILE A 63 3.24 13.51 5.97
N VAL A 64 2.61 12.48 5.40
CA VAL A 64 1.89 11.45 6.17
C VAL A 64 2.85 10.59 7.01
N LYS A 65 3.96 10.13 6.44
CA LYS A 65 4.94 9.26 7.14
C LYS A 65 6.01 10.00 7.95
N GLY A 66 6.11 11.31 7.76
CA GLY A 66 7.04 12.18 8.48
C GLY A 66 6.31 12.94 9.60
N PRO A 67 5.99 14.23 9.40
CA PRO A 67 5.39 15.08 10.44
C PRO A 67 4.10 14.53 11.05
N LEU A 68 3.18 14.03 10.23
CA LEU A 68 1.88 13.60 10.71
C LEU A 68 1.99 12.35 11.60
N MET A 69 2.94 11.46 11.30
CA MET A 69 3.23 10.28 12.11
C MET A 69 3.81 10.67 13.48
N LEU A 70 4.61 11.73 13.56
CA LEU A 70 5.12 12.26 14.84
C LEU A 70 4.00 12.88 15.68
N LEU A 71 3.12 13.65 15.04
CA LEU A 71 1.97 14.25 15.70
C LEU A 71 1.03 13.16 16.24
N TRP A 72 0.73 12.13 15.44
CA TRP A 72 -0.04 10.99 15.90
C TRP A 72 0.64 10.23 17.05
N GLY A 73 1.96 10.05 16.99
CA GLY A 73 2.73 9.47 18.09
C GLY A 73 2.62 10.28 19.38
N ALA A 74 2.67 11.61 19.29
CA ALA A 74 2.52 12.49 20.44
C ALA A 74 1.11 12.41 21.05
N ILE A 75 0.06 12.43 20.22
CA ILE A 75 -1.32 12.24 20.69
C ILE A 75 -1.49 10.87 21.33
N TYR A 76 -0.96 9.82 20.71
CA TYR A 76 -0.99 8.47 21.24
C TYR A 76 -0.32 8.37 22.61
N SER A 77 0.89 8.91 22.74
CA SER A 77 1.61 8.95 24.01
C SER A 77 0.88 9.76 25.07
N ALA A 78 0.28 10.90 24.70
CA ALA A 78 -0.54 11.70 25.62
C ALA A 78 -1.76 10.90 26.09
N LEU A 79 -2.47 10.22 25.18
CA LEU A 79 -3.67 9.45 25.51
C LEU A 79 -3.35 8.30 26.48
N ILE A 80 -2.20 7.63 26.31
CA ILE A 80 -1.72 6.60 27.23
C ILE A 80 -1.33 7.18 28.57
N ALA A 81 -0.68 8.36 28.59
CA ALA A 81 -0.30 9.01 29.83
C ALA A 81 -1.53 9.42 30.67
N PHE A 82 -2.60 9.88 30.03
CA PHE A 82 -3.85 10.23 30.72
C PHE A 82 -4.69 9.00 31.10
N PHE A 83 -4.64 7.93 30.31
CA PHE A 83 -5.42 6.71 30.52
C PHE A 83 -4.54 5.47 30.33
N PRO A 84 -3.77 5.06 31.35
CA PRO A 84 -2.87 3.89 31.27
C PRO A 84 -3.52 2.60 30.76
N PRO A 85 -4.79 2.26 31.12
CA PRO A 85 -5.47 1.07 30.60
C PRO A 85 -5.67 1.08 29.08
N LEU A 86 -5.81 2.26 28.45
CA LEU A 86 -5.96 2.37 26.99
C LEU A 86 -4.68 1.95 26.26
N GLY A 87 -3.50 2.12 26.87
CA GLY A 87 -2.23 1.73 26.25
C GLY A 87 -2.16 0.24 25.92
N ILE A 88 -2.71 -0.62 26.78
CA ILE A 88 -2.78 -2.07 26.56
C ILE A 88 -3.72 -2.37 25.39
N VAL A 89 -4.92 -1.77 25.40
CA VAL A 89 -5.93 -1.96 24.34
C VAL A 89 -5.39 -1.54 22.98
N LEU A 90 -4.79 -0.35 22.89
CA LEU A 90 -4.25 0.12 21.62
C LEU A 90 -3.01 -0.67 21.19
N SER A 91 -2.17 -1.15 22.11
CA SER A 91 -1.02 -2.00 21.74
C SER A 91 -1.47 -3.31 21.13
N ILE A 92 -2.53 -3.94 21.68
CA ILE A 92 -3.15 -5.13 21.09
C ILE A 92 -3.78 -4.80 19.73
N LEU A 93 -4.48 -3.66 19.62
CA LEU A 93 -5.03 -3.21 18.35
C LEU A 93 -3.94 -3.02 17.29
N PHE A 94 -2.85 -2.32 17.62
CA PHE A 94 -1.71 -2.12 16.73
C PHE A 94 -1.02 -3.42 16.39
N PHE A 95 -0.90 -4.36 17.32
CA PHE A 95 -0.35 -5.68 17.06
C PHE A 95 -1.21 -6.45 16.04
N LEU A 96 -2.54 -6.47 16.23
CA LEU A 96 -3.49 -7.09 15.31
C LEU A 96 -3.47 -6.42 13.92
N LEU A 97 -3.36 -5.09 13.87
CA LEU A 97 -3.20 -4.35 12.61
C LEU A 97 -1.87 -4.67 11.93
N ASN A 98 -0.78 -4.79 12.68
CA ASN A 98 0.56 -5.07 12.14
C ASN A 98 0.70 -6.52 11.65
N LEU A 99 0.02 -7.50 12.26
CA LEU A 99 -0.03 -8.88 11.77
C LEU A 99 -0.55 -8.94 10.32
N GLY A 100 -1.49 -8.08 9.94
CA GLY A 100 -1.96 -7.93 8.56
C GLY A 100 -0.98 -7.26 7.60
N THR A 101 -0.01 -6.48 8.10
CA THR A 101 0.98 -5.75 7.27
C THR A 101 2.24 -6.56 6.96
N ILE A 102 2.51 -7.63 7.71
CA ILE A 102 3.70 -8.48 7.53
C ILE A 102 3.59 -9.38 6.29
N ALA A 103 2.39 -9.58 5.76
CA ALA A 103 2.18 -10.21 4.46
C ALA A 103 2.43 -9.20 3.33
N LYS A 104 3.68 -8.75 3.16
CA LYS A 104 4.13 -8.04 1.95
C LYS A 104 4.17 -9.05 0.81
N SER A 105 2.98 -9.42 0.34
CA SER A 105 2.81 -10.41 -0.71
C SER A 105 3.48 -9.88 -1.97
N TRP A 106 4.25 -10.74 -2.64
CA TRP A 106 4.86 -10.43 -3.93
C TRP A 106 3.85 -9.86 -4.94
N ARG A 107 2.56 -10.22 -4.79
CA ARG A 107 1.42 -9.72 -5.56
C ARG A 107 1.25 -8.20 -5.44
N ILE A 108 1.32 -7.64 -4.22
CA ILE A 108 1.28 -6.18 -4.01
C ILE A 108 2.48 -5.51 -4.69
N SER A 109 3.66 -6.12 -4.58
CA SER A 109 4.86 -5.61 -5.25
C SER A 109 4.69 -5.59 -6.76
N LEU A 110 4.13 -6.65 -7.34
CA LEU A 110 3.85 -6.76 -8.78
C LEU A 110 2.80 -5.75 -9.23
N THR A 111 1.72 -5.55 -8.46
CA THR A 111 0.72 -4.49 -8.75
C THR A 111 1.34 -3.11 -8.70
N SER A 112 2.18 -2.83 -7.71
CA SER A 112 2.87 -1.54 -7.62
C SER A 112 3.87 -1.33 -8.74
N ALA A 113 4.59 -2.39 -9.14
CA ALA A 113 5.50 -2.34 -10.28
C ALA A 113 4.72 -2.05 -11.57
N TYR A 114 3.60 -2.74 -11.80
CA TYR A 114 2.71 -2.48 -12.93
C TYR A 114 2.21 -1.03 -12.93
N PHE A 115 1.76 -0.53 -11.77
CA PHE A 115 1.19 0.80 -11.62
C PHE A 115 2.14 1.92 -12.06
N TYR A 116 3.44 1.80 -11.78
CA TYR A 116 4.42 2.83 -12.14
C TYR A 116 5.20 2.52 -13.42
N LEU A 117 5.59 1.27 -13.65
CA LEU A 117 6.42 0.92 -14.81
C LEU A 117 5.65 1.00 -16.12
N VAL A 118 4.39 0.57 -16.17
CA VAL A 118 3.63 0.56 -17.44
C VAL A 118 3.45 1.98 -17.99
N PRO A 119 2.98 2.97 -17.20
CA PRO A 119 2.91 4.36 -17.66
C PRO A 119 4.27 4.94 -18.08
N LEU A 120 5.33 4.66 -17.32
CA LEU A 120 6.67 5.16 -17.60
C LEU A 120 7.24 4.58 -18.89
N LEU A 121 7.10 3.26 -19.10
CA LEU A 121 7.50 2.60 -20.34
C LEU A 121 6.70 3.14 -21.53
N GLY A 122 5.40 3.33 -21.37
CA GLY A 122 4.56 3.97 -22.39
C GLY A 122 5.01 5.41 -22.71
N GLY A 123 5.36 6.19 -21.68
CA GLY A 123 5.91 7.54 -21.84
C GLY A 123 7.25 7.57 -22.59
N ILE A 124 8.16 6.64 -22.27
CA ILE A 124 9.45 6.48 -22.95
C ILE A 124 9.23 6.10 -24.42
N LEU A 125 8.39 5.09 -24.69
CA LEU A 125 8.08 4.66 -26.06
C LEU A 125 7.50 5.80 -26.89
N ARG A 126 6.57 6.58 -26.32
CA ARG A 126 5.99 7.76 -26.95
C ARG A 126 7.04 8.84 -27.25
N SER A 127 8.01 9.04 -26.36
CA SER A 127 9.09 10.01 -26.55
C SER A 127 10.04 9.63 -27.70
N ILE A 128 10.26 8.33 -27.90
CA ILE A 128 11.10 7.80 -28.98
C ILE A 128 10.35 7.88 -30.32
N SER A 129 9.08 7.50 -30.32
CA SER A 129 8.30 7.35 -31.56
C SER A 129 7.89 8.70 -32.18
N LYS A 130 7.97 9.82 -31.45
CA LYS A 130 7.76 11.25 -31.85
C LYS A 130 6.47 11.61 -32.63
N ASN A 131 5.78 10.66 -33.26
CA ASN A 131 4.65 10.87 -34.16
C ASN A 131 3.58 9.78 -33.99
N GLU A 132 3.38 9.33 -32.75
CA GLU A 132 2.33 8.37 -32.42
C GLU A 132 0.94 9.00 -32.62
N PRO A 133 0.07 8.37 -33.41
CA PRO A 133 -1.29 8.85 -33.55
C PRO A 133 -2.05 8.73 -32.22
N ASN A 134 -2.91 9.70 -31.94
CA ASN A 134 -3.63 9.76 -30.67
C ASN A 134 -4.38 8.45 -30.34
N TYR A 135 -4.98 7.78 -31.34
CA TYR A 135 -5.73 6.54 -31.12
C TYR A 135 -4.88 5.41 -30.51
N VAL A 136 -3.57 5.33 -30.81
CA VAL A 136 -2.66 4.34 -30.24
C VAL A 136 -2.47 4.58 -28.75
N VAL A 137 -2.37 5.86 -28.37
CA VAL A 137 -2.28 6.27 -26.96
C VAL A 137 -3.56 5.89 -26.20
N TRP A 138 -4.73 6.18 -26.77
CA TRP A 138 -6.01 5.79 -26.16
C TRP A 138 -6.14 4.27 -26.00
N LEU A 139 -5.72 3.50 -27.01
CA LEU A 139 -5.73 2.04 -26.97
C LEU A 139 -4.77 1.52 -25.88
N PHE A 140 -3.54 2.03 -25.82
CA PHE A 140 -2.57 1.68 -24.79
C PHE A 140 -3.09 1.98 -23.38
N VAL A 141 -3.65 3.18 -23.17
CA VAL A 141 -4.21 3.58 -21.87
C VAL A 141 -5.40 2.69 -21.49
N GLY A 142 -6.31 2.43 -22.42
CA GLY A 142 -7.45 1.55 -22.21
C GLY A 142 -7.04 0.12 -21.86
N PHE A 143 -6.12 -0.47 -22.62
CA PHE A 143 -5.61 -1.81 -22.36
C PHE A 143 -4.86 -1.89 -21.02
N SER A 144 -4.07 -0.87 -20.70
CA SER A 144 -3.34 -0.79 -19.43
C SER A 144 -4.28 -0.63 -18.23
N LEU A 145 -5.37 0.13 -18.37
CA LEU A 145 -6.40 0.27 -17.34
C LEU A 145 -7.13 -1.05 -17.09
N LEU A 146 -7.48 -1.78 -18.15
CA LEU A 146 -8.06 -3.12 -18.03
C LEU A 146 -7.08 -4.07 -17.32
N GLY A 147 -5.81 -4.06 -17.71
CA GLY A 147 -4.75 -4.82 -17.06
C GLY A 147 -4.68 -4.54 -15.56
N LEU A 148 -4.63 -3.26 -15.15
CA LEU A 148 -4.63 -2.87 -13.74
C LEU A 148 -5.92 -3.32 -13.03
N HIS A 149 -7.08 -3.16 -13.66
CA HIS A 149 -8.37 -3.56 -13.09
C HIS A 149 -8.41 -5.06 -12.73
N PHE A 150 -8.00 -5.93 -13.66
CA PHE A 150 -7.92 -7.37 -13.41
C PHE A 150 -6.92 -7.71 -12.30
N LEU A 151 -5.78 -7.03 -12.29
CA LEU A 151 -4.71 -7.26 -11.33
C LEU A 151 -5.13 -6.85 -9.91
N LEU A 152 -5.89 -5.74 -9.77
CA LEU A 152 -6.52 -5.33 -8.52
C LEU A 152 -7.58 -6.33 -8.06
N ASN A 153 -8.47 -6.78 -8.95
CA ASN A 153 -9.48 -7.79 -8.61
C ASN A 153 -8.85 -9.12 -8.16
N TRP A 154 -7.78 -9.54 -8.83
CA TRP A 154 -7.02 -10.72 -8.44
C TRP A 154 -6.38 -10.58 -7.06
N LEU A 155 -5.94 -9.37 -6.70
CA LEU A 155 -5.35 -9.09 -5.40
C LEU A 155 -6.39 -9.04 -4.27
N TYR A 156 -7.55 -8.46 -4.52
CA TYR A 156 -8.66 -8.39 -3.56
C TYR A 156 -9.24 -9.75 -3.20
N LYS A 157 -9.33 -10.66 -4.18
CA LYS A 157 -9.74 -12.06 -3.93
C LYS A 157 -8.84 -12.76 -2.91
N ASN A 158 -7.60 -12.28 -2.79
CA ASN A 158 -6.51 -13.11 -2.32
C ASN A 158 -5.90 -12.71 -1.00
N ASN A 159 -6.00 -11.45 -0.52
CA ASN A 159 -5.70 -11.11 0.88
C ASN A 159 -5.76 -9.61 1.25
N SER A 160 -5.94 -8.66 0.31
CA SER A 160 -5.67 -7.25 0.62
C SER A 160 -6.91 -6.40 0.88
N LEU A 161 -6.89 -5.64 1.99
CA LEU A 161 -7.78 -4.50 2.21
C LEU A 161 -7.51 -3.39 1.17
N SER A 162 -8.52 -2.96 0.40
CA SER A 162 -8.33 -1.97 -0.69
C SER A 162 -7.69 -0.66 -0.22
N ARG A 163 -8.05 -0.17 0.97
CA ARG A 163 -7.46 1.07 1.55
C ARG A 163 -5.97 0.93 1.80
N THR A 164 -5.56 -0.16 2.45
CA THR A 164 -4.15 -0.43 2.77
C THR A 164 -3.34 -0.63 1.50
N LEU A 165 -3.94 -1.26 0.48
CA LEU A 165 -3.34 -1.43 -0.82
C LEU A 165 -3.03 -0.08 -1.49
N THR A 166 -4.02 0.81 -1.58
CA THR A 166 -3.85 2.12 -2.20
C THR A 166 -2.75 2.92 -1.52
N TRP A 167 -2.72 2.93 -0.18
CA TRP A 167 -1.66 3.59 0.57
C TRP A 167 -0.29 2.93 0.33
N SER A 168 -0.22 1.61 0.22
CA SER A 168 1.02 0.90 -0.10
C SER A 168 1.56 1.31 -1.46
N ILE A 169 0.72 1.32 -2.49
CA ILE A 169 1.10 1.69 -3.87
C ILE A 169 1.57 3.15 -3.90
N ILE A 170 0.77 4.09 -3.39
CA ILE A 170 1.12 5.54 -3.39
C ILE A 170 2.44 5.81 -2.66
N CYS A 171 2.77 5.03 -1.63
CA CYS A 171 4.00 5.22 -0.86
C CYS A 171 5.26 4.63 -1.53
N VAL A 172 5.15 3.85 -2.61
CA VAL A 172 6.29 3.17 -3.25
C VAL A 172 7.38 4.16 -3.70
N PRO A 173 7.06 5.25 -4.42
CA PRO A 173 8.08 6.20 -4.88
C PRO A 173 8.85 6.84 -3.72
N TYR A 174 8.14 7.20 -2.64
CA TYR A 174 8.76 7.73 -1.42
C TYR A 174 9.69 6.71 -0.76
N ALA A 175 9.29 5.44 -0.71
CA ALA A 175 10.13 4.37 -0.15
C ALA A 175 11.43 4.18 -0.95
N ILE A 176 11.35 4.29 -2.29
CA ILE A 176 12.52 4.24 -3.18
C ILE A 176 13.45 5.43 -2.91
N VAL A 177 12.92 6.65 -2.82
CA VAL A 177 13.72 7.86 -2.52
C VAL A 177 14.46 7.71 -1.19
N ILE A 178 13.80 7.21 -0.14
CA ILE A 178 14.45 6.97 1.15
C ILE A 178 15.54 5.90 1.04
N MET A 179 15.32 4.86 0.25
CA MET A 179 16.30 3.78 0.06
C MET A 179 17.59 4.29 -0.58
N PHE A 180 17.48 5.25 -1.51
CA PHE A 180 18.64 5.90 -2.13
C PHE A 180 19.24 7.03 -1.28
N LEU A 181 18.55 7.48 -0.22
CA LEU A 181 19.06 8.53 0.65
C LEU A 181 20.24 8.01 1.50
N PRO A 182 21.42 8.67 1.47
CA PRO A 182 22.56 8.20 2.24
C PRO A 182 22.25 8.16 3.73
N THR A 183 22.71 7.10 4.40
CA THR A 183 22.45 6.78 5.82
C THR A 183 22.77 7.92 6.79
N ARG A 184 23.62 8.87 6.38
CA ARG A 184 23.99 10.07 7.15
C ARG A 184 22.80 11.01 7.39
N PHE A 185 21.90 11.17 6.42
CA PHE A 185 20.66 11.96 6.58
C PHE A 185 19.53 11.16 7.26
N ARG A 186 19.63 9.83 7.26
CA ARG A 186 18.70 8.94 8.00
C ARG A 186 18.84 9.11 9.53
N ARG A 187 19.97 9.61 10.02
CA ARG A 187 20.26 9.85 11.44
C ARG A 187 19.51 11.03 12.07
N PHE A 188 18.92 11.95 11.30
CA PHE A 188 18.07 13.02 11.87
C PHE A 188 16.81 12.47 12.56
N LYS A 189 16.42 11.22 12.26
CA LYS A 189 15.29 10.54 12.93
C LYS A 189 15.69 9.76 14.20
N SER A 190 16.98 9.66 14.52
CA SER A 190 17.47 8.76 15.57
C SER A 190 18.74 9.30 16.24
N ASN A 191 18.64 10.46 16.89
CA ASN A 191 19.60 10.85 17.93
C ASN A 191 19.04 11.99 18.80
N LYS A 192 18.00 11.68 19.59
CA LYS A 192 18.03 12.13 20.99
C LYS A 192 18.50 10.93 21.79
N LYS A 193 19.82 10.75 21.89
CA LYS A 193 20.39 9.94 22.96
C LYS A 193 19.91 10.56 24.26
N LEU A 194 19.02 9.85 24.95
CA LEU A 194 18.83 10.01 26.39
C LEU A 194 20.20 9.77 27.01
N LYS A 195 20.85 10.86 27.46
CA LYS A 195 21.88 10.76 28.48
C LYS A 195 21.12 10.52 29.78
N PHE A 196 21.33 9.33 30.34
CA PHE A 196 21.09 9.05 31.75
C PHE A 196 21.89 10.02 32.61
#